data_AF-A0A285NZD5-F1
#
_entry.id   AF-A0A285NZD5-F1
#
_cell.length_a   1.000
_cell.length_b   1.000
_cell.length_c   1.000
_cell.angle_alpha   90.00
_cell.angle_beta   90.00
_cell.angle_gamma   90.00
#
_symmetry.space_group_name_H-M   'P 1'
#
loop_
_entity.id
_entity.type
_entity.pdbx_description
1 polymer ?
#
loop_
_entity_poly.entity_id
_entity_poly.type
_entity_poly.pdbx_seq_one_letter_code
_entity_poly.pdbx_strand_id
1 'polypeptide(L)'
;MDRISALRNVEDALAAFEDGEADLDRTERRVLGVLRTYATEYESAPDAAYRVETAERADALIVVAASPDDARERVADLLDEPIEPTAIERLDD
;
A
#
# COMPACT_ATOMS: atom_id res chain seq x y z
N MET A 1 -2.90 10.85 -4.23
CA MET A 1 -4.04 10.18 -4.90
C MET A 1 -5.15 9.79 -3.92
N ASP A 2 -6.40 10.17 -4.20
CA ASP A 2 -7.55 9.75 -3.38
C ASP A 2 -8.05 8.32 -3.71
N ARG A 3 -8.80 7.74 -2.75
CA ARG A 3 -9.31 6.36 -2.83
C ARG A 3 -10.24 6.14 -4.03
N ILE A 4 -11.11 7.09 -4.36
CA ILE A 4 -12.08 6.92 -5.45
C ILE A 4 -11.33 6.89 -6.78
N SER A 5 -10.35 7.77 -6.96
CA SER A 5 -9.49 7.79 -8.14
C SER A 5 -8.68 6.50 -8.29
N ALA A 6 -8.09 5.98 -7.21
CA ALA A 6 -7.38 4.71 -7.24
C ALA A 6 -8.29 3.55 -7.69
N LEU A 7 -9.49 3.44 -7.12
CA LEU A 7 -10.44 2.37 -7.47
C LEU A 7 -10.87 2.45 -8.94
N ARG A 8 -11.17 3.64 -9.45
CA ARG A 8 -11.52 3.83 -10.88
C ARG A 8 -10.38 3.41 -11.81
N ASN A 9 -9.14 3.76 -11.47
CA ASN A 9 -8.00 3.34 -12.29
C ASN A 9 -7.81 1.82 -12.31
N VAL A 10 -8.12 1.14 -11.21
CA VAL A 10 -8.11 -0.34 -11.14
C VAL A 10 -9.26 -0.91 -11.97
N GLU A 11 -10.47 -0.38 -11.82
CA GLU A 11 -11.65 -0.78 -12.61
C GLU A 11 -11.39 -0.63 -14.11
N ASP A 12 -10.81 0.48 -14.56
CA ASP A 12 -10.45 0.72 -15.96
C ASP A 12 -9.40 -0.29 -16.48
N ALA A 13 -8.50 -0.76 -15.61
CA ALA A 13 -7.51 -1.78 -15.97
C ALA A 13 -8.15 -3.15 -16.14
N LEU A 14 -9.11 -3.49 -15.26
CA LEU A 14 -9.86 -4.74 -15.33
C LEU A 14 -10.80 -4.77 -16.54
N ALA A 15 -11.52 -3.68 -16.81
CA ALA A 15 -12.40 -3.56 -17.98
C ALA A 15 -11.64 -3.82 -19.29
N ALA A 16 -10.46 -3.19 -19.46
CA ALA A 16 -9.62 -3.43 -20.64
C ALA A 16 -9.15 -4.89 -20.78
N PHE A 17 -8.95 -5.60 -19.67
CA PHE A 17 -8.64 -7.04 -19.71
C PHE A 17 -9.87 -7.88 -20.12
N GLU A 18 -11.03 -7.57 -19.54
CA GLU A 18 -12.30 -8.25 -19.83
C GLU A 18 -12.74 -8.09 -21.29
N ASP A 19 -12.48 -6.91 -21.87
CA ASP A 19 -12.76 -6.60 -23.28
C ASP A 19 -11.68 -7.16 -24.24
N GLY A 20 -10.60 -7.74 -23.71
CA GLY A 20 -9.50 -8.30 -24.50
C GLY A 20 -8.54 -7.25 -25.07
N GLU A 21 -8.58 -6.02 -24.59
CA GLU A 21 -7.72 -4.90 -24.99
C GLU A 21 -6.35 -4.92 -24.29
N ALA A 22 -6.23 -5.68 -23.19
CA ALA A 22 -5.00 -5.93 -22.46
C ALA A 22 -4.87 -7.42 -22.10
N ASP A 23 -3.63 -7.91 -22.04
CA ASP A 23 -3.32 -9.20 -21.42
C ASP A 23 -3.18 -9.06 -19.90
N LEU A 24 -3.13 -10.21 -19.21
CA LEU A 24 -3.05 -10.26 -17.74
C LEU A 24 -1.80 -9.52 -17.22
N ASP A 25 -0.65 -9.75 -17.83
CA ASP A 25 0.63 -9.16 -17.43
C ASP A 25 0.62 -7.62 -17.54
N ARG A 26 0.00 -7.07 -18.58
CA ARG A 26 -0.23 -5.63 -18.70
C ARG A 26 -1.19 -5.10 -17.63
N THR A 27 -2.26 -5.82 -17.34
CA THR A 27 -3.24 -5.42 -16.33
C THR A 27 -2.64 -5.43 -14.93
N GLU A 28 -1.92 -6.50 -14.56
CA GLU A 28 -1.23 -6.62 -13.29
C GLU A 28 -0.23 -5.47 -13.07
N ARG A 29 0.60 -5.16 -14.06
CA ARG A 29 1.52 -4.01 -13.98
C ARG A 29 0.79 -2.69 -13.76
N ARG A 30 -0.35 -2.48 -14.44
CA ARG A 30 -1.15 -1.25 -14.29
C ARG A 30 -1.74 -1.15 -12.88
N VAL A 31 -2.35 -2.22 -12.40
CA VAL A 31 -2.93 -2.28 -11.04
C VAL A 31 -1.85 -2.08 -9.98
N LEU A 32 -0.70 -2.77 -10.09
CA LEU A 32 0.43 -2.61 -9.17
C LEU A 32 0.95 -1.16 -9.15
N GLY A 33 1.01 -0.51 -10.32
CA GLY A 33 1.38 0.90 -10.42
C GLY A 33 0.40 1.80 -9.65
N VAL A 34 -0.90 1.61 -9.86
CA VAL A 34 -1.95 2.38 -9.15
C VAL A 34 -1.87 2.19 -7.64
N LEU A 35 -1.67 0.96 -7.16
CA LEU A 35 -1.55 0.67 -5.73
C LEU A 35 -0.30 1.31 -5.12
N ARG A 36 0.84 1.29 -5.82
CA ARG A 36 2.07 1.96 -5.37
C ARG A 36 1.84 3.46 -5.25
N THR A 37 1.28 4.09 -6.28
CA THR A 37 0.96 5.53 -6.26
C THR A 37 -0.03 5.87 -5.16
N TYR A 38 -1.08 5.07 -4.97
CA TYR A 38 -2.06 5.29 -3.90
C TYR A 38 -1.43 5.23 -2.52
N ALA A 39 -0.49 4.29 -2.29
CA ALA A 39 0.20 4.15 -1.01
C ALA A 39 1.21 5.28 -0.76
N THR A 40 1.95 5.74 -1.77
CA THR A 40 2.97 6.80 -1.60
C THR A 40 2.37 8.19 -1.57
N GLU A 41 1.28 8.43 -2.32
CA GLU A 41 0.56 9.71 -2.33
C GLU A 41 -0.69 9.64 -1.45
N TYR A 42 -0.65 8.93 -0.33
CA TYR A 42 -1.83 8.75 0.52
C TYR A 42 -2.22 10.07 1.20
N GLU A 43 -3.34 10.67 0.80
CA GLU A 43 -3.77 12.00 1.24
C GLU A 43 -5.02 11.97 2.15
N SER A 44 -5.07 11.10 3.17
CA SER A 44 -6.23 11.04 4.08
C SER A 44 -5.86 11.39 5.53
N ALA A 45 -5.70 12.68 5.79
CA ALA A 45 -5.50 13.19 7.15
C ALA A 45 -6.65 12.75 8.10
N PRO A 46 -6.35 12.34 9.35
CA PRO A 46 -5.06 12.41 10.02
C PRO A 46 -4.09 11.25 9.73
N ASP A 47 -4.50 10.26 8.93
CA ASP A 47 -3.70 9.07 8.66
C ASP A 47 -2.65 9.30 7.58
N ALA A 48 -1.55 8.54 7.65
CA ALA A 48 -0.50 8.49 6.64
C ALA A 48 -0.07 7.05 6.38
N ALA A 49 0.58 6.83 5.24
CA ALA A 49 1.24 5.56 4.97
C ALA A 49 2.59 5.51 5.70
N TYR A 50 2.91 4.36 6.29
CA TYR A 50 4.15 4.09 6.98
C TYR A 50 4.76 2.80 6.45
N ARG A 51 6.05 2.84 6.14
CA ARG A 51 6.89 1.67 5.90
C ARG A 51 7.48 1.22 7.24
N VAL A 52 7.32 -0.07 7.55
CA VAL A 52 7.84 -0.71 8.76
C VAL A 52 8.76 -1.85 8.35
N GLU A 53 10.01 -1.76 8.78
CA GLU A 53 11.05 -2.77 8.59
C GLU A 53 11.26 -3.57 9.88
N THR A 54 11.55 -4.87 9.76
CA THR A 54 11.83 -5.77 10.89
C THR A 54 13.06 -6.60 10.58
N ALA A 55 13.79 -7.05 11.60
CA ALA A 55 14.98 -7.87 11.39
C ALA A 55 14.64 -9.28 10.88
N GLU A 56 13.44 -9.74 11.21
CA GLU A 56 12.92 -11.07 10.91
C GLU A 56 12.43 -11.21 9.46
N ARG A 57 12.22 -10.09 8.75
CA ARG A 57 11.68 -10.09 7.38
C ARG A 57 12.57 -9.35 6.40
N ALA A 58 12.67 -9.90 5.19
CA ALA A 58 13.37 -9.28 4.09
C ALA A 58 12.58 -8.11 3.47
N ASP A 59 11.25 -8.22 3.44
CA ASP A 59 10.36 -7.21 2.87
C ASP A 59 9.72 -6.35 3.97
N ALA A 60 9.73 -5.04 3.77
CA ALA A 60 9.04 -4.08 4.62
C ALA A 60 7.52 -4.17 4.44
N LEU A 61 6.77 -3.93 5.51
CA LEU A 61 5.32 -3.79 5.45
C LEU A 61 4.93 -2.32 5.31
N ILE A 62 3.95 -2.04 4.45
CA ILE A 62 3.38 -0.69 4.32
C ILE A 62 1.97 -0.71 4.88
N VAL A 63 1.73 0.12 5.89
CA VAL A 63 0.44 0.25 6.57
C VAL A 63 -0.01 1.70 6.62
N VAL A 64 -1.32 1.92 6.63
CA VAL A 64 -1.90 3.23 6.91
C VAL A 64 -2.20 3.32 8.39
N ALA A 65 -1.72 4.38 9.05
CA ALA A 65 -1.89 4.59 10.49
C ALA A 65 -1.91 6.09 10.84
N ALA A 66 -2.37 6.44 12.04
CA ALA A 66 -2.41 7.82 12.50
C ALA A 66 -1.04 8.29 13.05
N SER A 67 -0.17 7.36 13.45
CA SER A 67 1.15 7.64 14.01
C SER A 67 2.13 6.48 13.77
N PRO A 68 3.45 6.67 13.99
CA PRO A 68 4.43 5.58 13.94
C PRO A 68 4.15 4.45 14.94
N ASP A 69 3.67 4.79 16.14
CA ASP A 69 3.32 3.77 17.15
C ASP A 69 2.11 2.96 16.71
N ASP A 70 1.07 3.62 16.18
CA ASP A 70 -0.09 2.94 15.58
C ASP A 70 0.35 2.06 14.39
N ALA A 71 1.33 2.51 13.59
CA ALA A 71 1.86 1.72 12.49
C ALA A 71 2.55 0.44 12.99
N ARG A 72 3.31 0.53 14.08
CA ARG A 72 3.91 -0.64 14.73
C ARG A 72 2.85 -1.62 15.22
N GLU A 73 1.82 -1.12 15.91
CA GLU A 73 0.71 -1.95 16.41
C GLU A 73 -0.04 -2.62 15.26
N ARG A 74 -0.36 -1.89 14.19
CA ARG A 74 -0.99 -2.44 12.97
C ARG A 74 -0.18 -3.58 12.37
N VAL A 75 1.15 -3.46 12.31
CA VAL A 75 2.00 -4.53 11.78
C VAL A 75 2.03 -5.71 12.73
N ALA A 76 2.12 -5.49 14.05
CA ALA A 76 2.04 -6.59 15.03
C ALA A 76 0.73 -7.37 14.90
N ASP A 77 -0.40 -6.66 14.77
CA ASP A 77 -1.71 -7.26 14.56
C ASP A 77 -1.80 -8.05 13.24
N LEU A 78 -1.23 -7.53 12.15
CA LEU A 78 -1.19 -8.22 10.85
C LEU A 78 -0.35 -9.50 10.88
N LEU A 79 0.69 -9.53 11.71
CA LEU A 79 1.56 -10.70 11.85
C LEU A 79 1.10 -11.67 12.94
N ASP A 80 0.10 -11.28 13.75
CA ASP A 80 -0.37 -12.00 14.93
C ASP A 80 0.77 -12.30 15.93
N GLU A 81 1.74 -11.40 16.01
CA GLU A 81 2.90 -11.51 16.89
C GLU A 81 3.49 -10.13 17.25
N PRO A 82 4.11 -9.98 18.43
CA PRO A 82 4.85 -8.77 18.76
C PRO A 82 6.02 -8.57 17.80
N ILE A 83 6.23 -7.32 17.35
CA ILE A 83 7.36 -6.95 16.49
C ILE A 83 8.30 -5.97 17.20
N GLU A 84 9.60 -6.10 16.89
CA GLU A 84 10.61 -5.09 17.17
C GLU A 84 11.06 -4.46 15.84
N PRO A 85 10.46 -3.32 15.42
CA PRO A 85 10.79 -2.72 14.14
C PRO A 85 12.21 -2.17 14.15
N THR A 86 12.95 -2.42 13.06
CA THR A 86 14.28 -1.85 12.85
C THR A 86 14.20 -0.41 12.31
N ALA A 87 13.13 -0.10 11.58
CA ALA A 87 12.81 1.24 11.12
C ALA A 87 11.29 1.43 10.92
N ILE A 88 10.82 2.65 11.16
CA ILE A 88 9.47 3.09 10.80
C ILE A 88 9.59 4.44 10.10
N GLU A 89 9.20 4.50 8.83
CA GLU A 89 9.31 5.68 7.98
C GLU A 89 7.94 6.08 7.46
N ARG A 90 7.57 7.35 7.59
CA ARG A 90 6.36 7.89 6.95
C ARG A 90 6.63 8.05 5.46
N LEU A 91 5.71 7.55 4.63
CA LEU A 91 5.73 7.71 3.19
C LEU A 91 4.97 9.00 2.84
N ASP A 92 5.59 10.14 3.08
CA ASP A 92 5.24 11.36 2.37
C ASP A 92 6.46 11.72 1.51
N ASP A 93 6.23 12.01 0.22
CA ASP A 93 7.29 12.41 -0.73
C ASP A 93 8.29 13.46 -0.20
#